data_AF-A0A1H3XGU6-F1
#
_entry.id   AF-A0A1H3XGU6-F1
#
_cell.length_a   1.000
_cell.length_b   1.000
_cell.length_c   1.000
_cell.angle_alpha   90.00
_cell.angle_beta   90.00
_cell.angle_gamma   90.00
#
_symmetry.space_group_name_H-M   'P 1'
#
loop_
_entity.id
_entity.type
_entity.pdbx_description
1 polymer ?
#
loop_
_entity_poly.entity_id
_entity_poly.type
_entity_poly.pdbx_seq_one_letter_code
_entity_poly.pdbx_strand_id
1 'polypeptide(L)' 'MSLKRILAVLALVLIVILLVMLLFFAFTGAKKEYILAVLFCLIVIPTVIYIFIWFTGLTKK' A
#
# COMPACT_ATOMS: atom_id res chain seq x y z
N MET A 1 0.75 -0.61 21.83
CA MET A 1 1.35 -1.19 20.60
C MET A 1 2.58 -0.36 20.25
N SER A 2 3.72 -0.97 19.90
CA SER A 2 4.88 -0.17 19.46
C SER A 2 4.54 0.54 18.13
N LEU A 3 5.08 1.74 17.94
CA LEU A 3 4.85 2.59 16.75
C LEU A 3 5.17 1.84 15.44
N LYS A 4 6.16 0.94 15.49
CA LYS A 4 6.55 -0.01 14.42
C LYS A 4 5.39 -0.91 14.01
N ARG A 5 4.66 -1.45 15.00
CA ARG A 5 3.56 -2.39 14.80
C ARG A 5 2.33 -1.69 14.23
N ILE A 6 2.08 -0.43 14.63
CA ILE A 6 0.99 0.39 14.10
C ILE A 6 1.24 0.71 12.62
N LEU A 7 2.46 1.13 12.25
CA LEU A 7 2.85 1.36 10.86
C LEU A 7 2.71 0.10 9.99
N ALA A 8 3.14 -1.06 10.49
CA ALA A 8 3.01 -2.32 9.77
C ALA A 8 1.54 -2.72 9.54
N VAL A 9 0.68 -2.55 10.54
CA VAL A 9 -0.76 -2.84 10.42
C VAL A 9 -1.42 -1.86 9.45
N LEU A 10 -1.08 -0.58 9.51
CA LEU A 10 -1.64 0.45 8.64
C LEU A 10 -1.24 0.22 7.16
N ALA A 11 0.01 -0.18 6.92
CA ALA A 11 0.49 -0.60 5.60
C ALA A 11 -0.30 -1.80 5.05
N LEU A 12 -0.54 -2.80 5.91
CA LEU A 12 -1.31 -3.99 5.56
C LEU A 12 -2.75 -3.64 5.17
N VAL A 13 -3.40 -2.78 5.96
CA VAL A 13 -4.77 -2.32 5.68
C VAL A 13 -4.84 -1.57 4.35
N LEU A 14 -3.88 -0.69 4.06
CA LEU A 14 -3.80 0.04 2.79
C LEU A 14 -3.67 -0.91 1.58
N ILE A 15 -2.81 -1.93 1.68
CA ILE A 15 -2.63 -2.93 0.61
C ILE A 15 -3.93 -3.71 0.38
N VAL A 16 -4.62 -4.13 1.45
CA VAL A 16 -5.88 -4.86 1.33
C VAL A 16 -6.94 -4.00 0.63
N ILE A 17 -7.07 -2.72 0.99
CA ILE A 17 -8.03 -1.81 0.35
C ILE A 17 -7.72 -1.65 -1.14
N LEU A 18 -6.44 -1.50 -1.52
CA LEU A 18 -6.03 -1.39 -2.91
C LEU A 18 -6.33 -2.65 -3.72
N LEU A 19 -6.11 -3.83 -3.13
CA LEU A 19 -6.44 -5.10 -3.79
C LEU A 19 -7.95 -5.26 -4.00
N VAL A 20 -8.77 -4.88 -3.02
CA VAL A 20 -10.24 -4.89 -3.17
C VAL A 20 -10.68 -3.91 -4.25
N MET A 21 -10.11 -2.70 -4.30
CA MET A 21 -10.37 -1.75 -5.39
C MET A 21 -9.96 -2.30 -6.75
N LEU A 22 -8.80 -2.96 -6.83
CA LEU A 22 -8.30 -3.53 -8.08
C LEU A 22 -9.23 -4.63 -8.58
N LEU A 23 -9.69 -5.53 -7.70
CA LEU A 23 -10.70 -6.54 -8.02
C LEU A 23 -11.99 -5.89 -8.48
N PHE A 24 -12.50 -4.89 -7.75
CA PHE A 24 -13.72 -4.17 -8.13
C PHE A 24 -13.61 -3.55 -9.52
N PHE A 25 -12.51 -2.86 -9.83
CA PHE A 25 -12.28 -2.26 -11.13
C PHE A 25 -12.08 -3.29 -12.25
N ALA A 26 -11.47 -4.44 -11.92
CA ALA A 26 -11.32 -5.56 -12.86
C ALA A 26 -12.67 -6.20 -13.21
N PHE A 27 -13.58 -6.37 -12.25
CA PHE A 27 -14.90 -6.97 -12.48
C PHE A 27 -15.92 -5.99 -13.09
N THR A 28 -15.80 -4.68 -12.81
CA THR A 28 -16.73 -3.66 -13.33
C THR A 28 -16.35 -3.14 -14.72
N GLY A 29 -15.23 -3.59 -15.29
CA GLY A 29 -14.74 -3.12 -16.59
C GLY A 29 -14.36 -1.64 -16.59
N ALA A 30 -13.87 -1.13 -15.46
CA ALA A 30 -13.50 0.26 -15.30
C ALA A 30 -12.43 0.70 -16.32
N LYS A 31 -12.41 2.00 -16.67
CA LYS A 31 -11.47 2.52 -17.67
C LYS A 31 -10.03 2.14 -17.30
N LYS A 32 -9.24 1.80 -18.32
CA LYS A 32 -7.86 1.33 -18.20
C LYS A 32 -6.98 2.27 -17.35
N GLU A 33 -7.26 3.57 -17.38
CA GLU A 33 -6.57 4.58 -16.58
C GLU A 33 -6.68 4.34 -15.07
N TYR A 34 -7.85 3.93 -14.58
CA TYR A 34 -8.07 3.68 -13.15
C TYR A 34 -7.37 2.42 -12.68
N ILE A 35 -7.36 1.36 -13.49
CA ILE A 35 -6.65 0.11 -13.18
C ILE A 35 -5.14 0.36 -13.09
N LEU A 36 -4.59 1.12 -14.05
CA LEU A 36 -3.18 1.52 -14.04
C LEU A 36 -2.82 2.39 -12.83
N ALA A 37 -3.70 3.32 -12.43
CA ALA A 37 -3.50 4.13 -11.24
C ALA A 37 -3.44 3.28 -9.96
N VAL A 38 -4.30 2.27 -9.85
CA VAL A 38 -4.33 1.36 -8.68
C VAL A 38 -3.10 0.47 -8.64
N LEU A 39 -2.66 -0.05 -9.80
CA LEU A 39 -1.41 -0.80 -9.92
C LEU A 39 -0.18 0.04 -9.54
N PHE A 40 -0.14 1.30 -9.99
CA PHE A 40 0.92 2.23 -9.60
C PHE A 40 0.93 2.48 -8.09
N CYS A 41 -0.24 2.69 -7.50
CA CYS A 41 -0.40 2.91 -6.06
C CYS A 41 0.08 1.69 -5.24
N LEU A 42 -0.20 0.48 -5.74
CA LEU A 42 0.26 -0.80 -5.18
C LEU A 42 1.79 -0.94 -5.14
N ILE A 43 2.52 -0.28 -6.03
CA ILE A 43 3.99 -0.27 -6.06
C ILE A 43 4.55 0.88 -5.23
N VAL A 44 3.98 2.08 -5.36
CA VAL A 44 4.49 3.28 -4.70
C VAL A 44 4.31 3.23 -3.19
N ILE A 45 3.14 2.80 -2.70
CA ILE A 45 2.85 2.76 -1.26
C ILE A 45 3.86 1.92 -0.47
N PRO A 46 4.13 0.64 -0.83
CA PRO A 46 5.13 -0.14 -0.11
C PRO A 46 6.53 0.45 -0.23
N THR A 47 6.87 1.06 -1.36
CA THR A 47 8.17 1.74 -1.56
C THR A 47 8.36 2.92 -0.61
N VAL A 48 7.35 3.80 -0.51
CA VAL A 48 7.39 4.97 0.38
C VAL A 48 7.43 4.54 1.84
N ILE A 49 6.64 3.53 2.21
CA ILE A 49 6.63 2.98 3.58
C ILE A 49 7.99 2.36 3.92
N TYR A 50 8.60 1.63 3.00
CA TYR A 50 9.93 1.05 3.19
C TYR A 50 11.00 2.13 3.40
N ILE A 51 11.02 3.17 2.56
CA ILE A 51 11.92 4.32 2.71
C ILE A 51 11.68 5.03 4.05
N PHE A 52 10.42 5.18 4.46
CA PHE A 52 10.08 5.80 5.74
C PHE A 52 10.58 4.98 6.93
N ILE A 53 10.42 3.66 6.92
CA ILE A 53 10.94 2.75 7.94
C ILE A 53 12.47 2.81 7.99
N TRP A 54 13.12 2.89 6.82
CA TRP A 54 14.57 3.05 6.70
C TRP A 54 15.06 4.37 7.30
N PHE A 55 14.42 5.50 6.94
CA PHE A 55 14.79 6.83 7.44
C PHE A 55 14.57 6.98 8.94
N THR A 56 13.45 6.46 9.44
CA THR A 56 13.11 6.54 10.87
C THR A 56 13.92 5.57 11.73
N GLY A 57 14.78 4.73 11.13
CA GLY A 57 15.60 3.77 11.85
C GLY A 57 14.80 2.79 12.69
N LEU A 58 13.48 2.67 12.45
CA LEU A 58 12.57 1.83 13.21
C LEU A 58 12.94 0.35 13.10
N THR A 59 13.77 -0.04 12.13
CA THR A 59 14.31 -1.39 11.98
C THR A 59 15.68 -1.61 12.64
N LYS A 60 16.42 -0.58 13.04
CA LYS A 60 17.63 -0.76 13.85
C LYS A 60 17.24 -1.09 15.30
N LYS A 61 17.79 -2.20 15.80
CA LYS A 61 17.68 -2.63 17.20
C LYS A 61 18.40 -1.65 18.10
#